data_AF-A0A7V9J3D1-F1
#
_entry.id   AF-A0A7V9J3D1-F1
#
_cell.length_a   1.000
_cell.length_b   1.000
_cell.length_c   1.000
_cell.angle_alpha   90.00
_cell.angle_beta   90.00
_cell.angle_gamma   90.00
#
_symmetry.space_group_name_H-M   'P 1'
#
loop_
_entity.id
_entity.type
_entity.pdbx_description
1 polymer ?
#
loop_
_entity_poly.entity_id
_entity_poly.type
_entity_poly.pdbx_seq_one_letter_code
_entity_poly.pdbx_strand_id
1 'polypeptide(L)'
;MTTSAAPTPAGKRKLIAHALPMFLFVALFSLCSLLRRPGAALWLAAPEFWVYPLQTFLCAGLLVFYWREYEFHPLRRPAFTVAIALLVFVLWIAPQQFFHFPARLVGFNPDTLSASPAAYWTTLILRFIRLVIVVPLVEEIFWRGFLLRYLISER
;
A
#
# COMPACT_ATOMS: atom_id res chain seq x y z
N MET A 1 14.83 -19.24 -30.95
CA MET A 1 15.59 -19.11 -29.69
C MET A 1 15.93 -17.65 -29.49
N THR A 2 15.10 -16.88 -28.78
CA THR A 2 15.40 -15.49 -28.46
C THR A 2 16.22 -15.48 -27.17
N THR A 3 17.53 -15.30 -27.31
CA THR A 3 18.46 -15.12 -26.19
C THR A 3 17.98 -13.94 -25.35
N SER A 4 17.46 -14.20 -24.15
CA SER A 4 17.11 -13.18 -23.18
C SER A 4 18.41 -12.49 -22.76
N ALA A 5 18.73 -11.35 -23.39
CA ALA A 5 19.83 -10.50 -22.96
C ALA A 5 19.64 -10.16 -21.48
N ALA A 6 20.65 -10.45 -20.66
CA ALA A 6 20.60 -10.16 -19.23
C ALA A 6 20.28 -8.66 -19.04
N PRO A 7 19.34 -8.30 -18.14
CA PRO A 7 18.94 -6.92 -18.00
C PRO A 7 20.16 -6.07 -17.62
N THR A 8 20.32 -4.94 -18.31
CA THR A 8 21.41 -3.99 -18.02
C THR A 8 21.33 -3.52 -16.56
N PRO A 9 22.44 -3.10 -15.94
CA PRO A 9 22.45 -2.65 -14.55
C PRO A 9 21.40 -1.56 -14.26
N ALA A 10 21.20 -0.64 -15.22
CA ALA A 10 20.17 0.39 -15.16
C ALA A 10 18.73 -0.19 -15.22
N GLY A 11 18.48 -1.18 -16.08
CA GLY A 11 17.19 -1.87 -16.16
C GLY A 11 16.86 -2.65 -14.88
N LYS A 12 17.85 -3.33 -14.28
CA LYS A 12 17.68 -4.01 -12.97
C LYS A 12 17.34 -3.02 -11.86
N ARG A 13 17.99 -1.85 -11.82
CA ARG A 13 17.70 -0.82 -10.80
C ARG A 13 16.27 -0.30 -10.91
N LYS A 14 15.80 -0.01 -12.14
CA LYS A 14 14.41 0.40 -12.38
C LYS A 14 13.42 -0.68 -11.97
N LEU A 15 13.68 -1.94 -12.33
CA LEU A 15 12.84 -3.06 -11.92
C LEU A 15 12.70 -3.14 -10.39
N ILE A 16 13.82 -3.06 -9.67
CA ILE A 16 13.84 -3.10 -8.20
C ILE A 16 13.07 -1.90 -7.63
N ALA A 17 13.26 -0.70 -8.18
CA ALA A 17 12.54 0.50 -7.72
C ALA A 17 11.01 0.35 -7.78
N HIS A 18 10.49 -0.26 -8.85
CA HIS A 18 9.04 -0.40 -9.04
C HIS A 18 8.44 -1.61 -8.31
N ALA A 19 9.21 -2.69 -8.14
CA ALA A 19 8.72 -3.92 -7.52
C ALA A 19 8.91 -3.95 -5.99
N LEU A 20 10.07 -3.48 -5.49
CA LEU A 20 10.47 -3.65 -4.10
C LEU A 20 9.48 -3.03 -3.09
N PRO A 21 8.95 -1.80 -3.27
CA PRO A 21 8.02 -1.23 -2.32
C PRO A 21 6.74 -2.06 -2.17
N MET A 22 6.21 -2.60 -3.28
CA MET A 22 5.02 -3.45 -3.29
C MET A 22 5.27 -4.77 -2.56
N PHE A 23 6.36 -5.47 -2.89
CA PHE A 23 6.67 -6.73 -2.23
C PHE A 23 6.97 -6.55 -0.74
N LEU A 24 7.66 -5.48 -0.36
CA LEU A 24 7.90 -5.16 1.04
C LEU A 24 6.59 -4.86 1.78
N PHE A 25 5.68 -4.10 1.15
CA PHE A 25 4.37 -3.80 1.70
C PHE A 25 3.58 -5.10 1.97
N VAL A 26 3.47 -5.98 0.97
CA VAL A 26 2.76 -7.26 1.09
C VAL A 26 3.41 -8.18 2.12
N ALA A 27 4.74 -8.25 2.15
CA ALA A 27 5.49 -9.08 3.09
C ALA A 27 5.25 -8.64 4.55
N LEU A 28 5.34 -7.33 4.83
CA LEU A 28 5.10 -6.80 6.18
C LEU A 28 3.63 -6.96 6.61
N PHE A 29 2.69 -6.77 5.68
CA PHE A 29 1.28 -7.02 5.96
C PHE A 29 1.01 -8.50 6.28
N SER A 30 1.61 -9.41 5.51
CA SER A 30 1.52 -10.85 5.75
C SER A 30 2.16 -11.24 7.09
N LEU A 31 3.31 -10.66 7.41
CA LEU A 31 3.98 -10.83 8.70
C LEU A 31 3.10 -10.36 9.86
N CYS A 32 2.43 -9.21 9.72
CA CYS A 32 1.47 -8.71 10.73
C CYS A 32 0.35 -9.73 11.00
N SER A 33 -0.15 -10.39 9.95
CA SER A 33 -1.17 -11.43 10.05
C SER A 33 -0.66 -12.67 10.80
N LEU A 34 0.58 -13.09 10.52
CA LEU A 34 1.20 -14.27 11.13
C LEU A 34 1.66 -14.05 12.59
N LEU A 35 2.09 -12.84 12.92
CA LEU A 35 2.58 -12.50 14.26
C LEU A 35 1.46 -12.31 15.28
N ARG A 36 0.22 -12.11 14.82
CA ARG A 36 -0.92 -11.87 15.71
C ARG A 36 -1.20 -13.10 16.55
N ARG A 37 -0.76 -13.07 17.81
CA ARG A 37 -0.97 -14.14 18.80
C ARG A 37 -1.82 -13.62 19.95
N PRO A 38 -3.12 -13.96 20.01
CA PRO A 38 -3.98 -13.56 21.12
C PRO A 38 -3.42 -14.09 22.44
N GLY A 39 -3.25 -13.22 23.45
CA GLY A 39 -2.77 -13.60 24.78
C GLY A 39 -1.25 -13.57 25.00
N ALA A 40 -0.45 -13.19 23.99
CA ALA A 40 0.98 -12.94 24.15
C ALA A 40 1.26 -11.51 24.66
N ALA A 41 2.55 -11.16 24.86
CA ALA A 41 2.97 -9.80 25.17
C ALA A 41 2.39 -8.77 24.18
N LEU A 42 2.18 -7.52 24.63
CA LEU A 42 1.48 -6.46 23.88
C LEU A 42 1.97 -6.27 22.44
N TRP A 43 3.26 -6.45 22.19
CA TRP A 43 3.88 -6.34 20.86
C TRP A 43 3.44 -7.44 19.86
N LEU A 44 2.95 -8.59 20.35
CA LEU A 44 2.51 -9.77 19.60
C LEU A 44 0.98 -9.91 19.65
N ALA A 45 0.36 -9.39 20.71
CA ALA A 45 -1.10 -9.28 20.81
C ALA A 45 -1.65 -8.27 19.79
N ALA A 46 -0.94 -7.16 19.57
CA ALA A 46 -1.33 -6.12 18.62
C ALA A 46 -0.14 -5.63 17.77
N PRO A 47 0.35 -6.47 16.83
CA PRO A 47 1.49 -6.11 15.99
C PRO A 47 1.22 -4.93 15.07
N GLU A 48 -0.06 -4.65 14.77
CA GLU A 48 -0.52 -3.52 13.95
C GLU A 48 0.00 -2.15 14.40
N PHE A 49 0.19 -1.93 15.71
CA PHE A 49 0.64 -0.63 16.24
C PHE A 49 2.08 -0.27 15.86
N TRP A 50 2.94 -1.25 15.61
CA TRP A 50 4.33 -1.01 15.22
C TRP A 50 4.59 -1.39 13.76
N VAL A 51 3.94 -2.43 13.23
CA VAL A 51 4.09 -2.84 11.83
C VAL A 51 3.58 -1.75 10.90
N TYR A 52 2.46 -1.09 11.22
CA TYR A 52 1.90 -0.07 10.33
C TYR A 52 2.81 1.15 10.19
N PRO A 53 3.31 1.78 11.29
CA PRO A 53 4.34 2.80 11.21
C PRO A 53 5.59 2.33 10.46
N LEU A 54 6.10 1.14 10.77
CA LEU A 54 7.29 0.59 10.13
C LEU A 54 7.10 0.48 8.61
N GLN A 55 5.98 -0.08 8.18
CA GLN A 55 5.62 -0.21 6.78
C GLN A 55 5.51 1.17 6.11
N THR A 56 4.90 2.16 6.77
CA THR A 56 4.83 3.54 6.27
C THR A 56 6.23 4.11 6.04
N PHE A 57 7.11 4.04 7.03
CA PHE A 57 8.46 4.61 6.93
C PHE A 57 9.33 3.90 5.91
N LEU A 58 9.30 2.56 5.87
CA LEU A 58 10.10 1.79 4.93
C LEU A 58 9.63 2.02 3.49
N CYS A 59 8.32 1.95 3.23
CA CYS A 59 7.79 2.18 1.89
C CYS A 59 8.00 3.63 1.46
N ALA A 60 7.71 4.62 2.32
CA ALA A 60 7.97 6.03 2.02
C ALA A 60 9.47 6.29 1.79
N GLY A 61 10.35 5.70 2.59
CA GLY A 61 11.80 5.81 2.43
C GLY A 61 12.28 5.24 1.10
N LEU A 62 11.77 4.09 0.67
CA LEU A 62 12.06 3.52 -0.64
C LEU A 62 11.54 4.40 -1.78
N LEU A 63 10.33 4.95 -1.66
CA LEU A 63 9.77 5.87 -2.64
C LEU A 63 10.63 7.13 -2.77
N VAL A 64 11.05 7.73 -1.65
CA VAL A 64 11.92 8.92 -1.66
C VAL A 64 13.31 8.59 -2.23
N PHE A 65 13.88 7.45 -1.86
CA PHE A 65 15.20 7.03 -2.34
C PHE A 65 15.24 6.80 -3.85
N TYR A 66 14.20 6.16 -4.40
CA TYR A 66 14.07 5.91 -5.83
C TYR A 66 13.27 6.99 -6.57
N TRP A 67 13.02 8.15 -5.96
CA TRP A 67 12.16 9.20 -6.53
C TRP A 67 12.57 9.64 -7.93
N ARG A 68 13.88 9.63 -8.22
CA ARG A 68 14.44 10.03 -9.52
C ARG A 68 14.20 9.02 -10.65
N GLU A 69 13.78 7.80 -10.33
CA GLU A 69 13.49 6.74 -11.31
C GLU A 69 12.01 6.73 -11.73
N TYR A 70 11.16 7.51 -11.05
CA TYR A 70 9.74 7.58 -11.34
C TYR A 70 9.43 8.75 -12.27
N GLU A 71 8.74 8.45 -13.38
CA GLU A 71 8.23 9.48 -14.29
C GLU A 71 6.74 9.67 -14.08
N PHE A 72 6.36 10.85 -13.58
CA PHE A 72 4.96 11.23 -13.37
C PHE A 72 4.43 11.97 -14.59
N HIS A 73 3.33 11.49 -15.15
CA HIS A 73 2.65 12.17 -16.26
C HIS A 73 1.50 13.05 -15.76
N PRO A 74 1.25 14.20 -16.41
CA PRO A 74 0.16 15.08 -16.04
C PRO A 74 -1.20 14.42 -16.29
N LEU A 75 -2.17 14.76 -15.44
CA LEU A 75 -3.52 14.20 -15.54
C LEU A 75 -4.25 14.77 -16.77
N ARG A 76 -4.45 13.93 -17.79
CA ARG A 76 -5.02 14.38 -19.09
C ARG A 76 -6.55 14.50 -19.10
N ARG A 77 -7.27 13.77 -18.24
CA ARG A 77 -8.75 13.69 -18.24
C ARG A 77 -9.35 13.64 -16.82
N PRO A 78 -9.30 14.75 -16.06
CA PRO A 78 -9.71 14.76 -14.65
C PRO A 78 -11.17 14.37 -14.43
N ALA A 79 -12.09 14.86 -15.27
CA ALA A 79 -13.52 14.55 -15.16
C ALA A 79 -13.79 13.04 -15.31
N PHE A 80 -13.13 12.38 -16.27
CA PHE A 80 -13.25 10.93 -16.46
C PHE A 80 -12.67 10.17 -15.26
N THR A 81 -11.51 10.59 -14.74
CA THR A 81 -10.92 9.97 -13.54
C THR A 81 -11.85 10.08 -12.33
N VAL A 82 -12.45 11.24 -12.09
CA VAL A 82 -13.40 11.43 -10.98
C VAL A 82 -14.65 10.56 -11.17
N ALA A 83 -15.20 10.49 -12.38
CA ALA A 83 -16.36 9.64 -12.66
C ALA A 83 -16.07 8.16 -12.39
N ILE A 84 -14.91 7.65 -12.82
CA ILE A 84 -14.48 6.28 -12.56
C ILE A 84 -14.23 6.05 -11.06
N ALA A 85 -13.60 6.99 -10.36
CA ALA A 85 -13.37 6.87 -8.92
C ALA A 85 -14.69 6.77 -8.14
N LEU A 86 -15.68 7.60 -8.48
CA LEU A 86 -17.02 7.53 -7.88
C LEU A 86 -17.73 6.22 -8.21
N LEU A 87 -17.64 5.75 -9.45
CA LEU A 87 -18.23 4.48 -9.88
C LEU A 87 -17.65 3.31 -9.08
N VAL A 88 -16.32 3.23 -8.96
CA VAL A 88 -15.63 2.17 -8.20
C VAL A 88 -16.00 2.26 -6.72
N PHE A 89 -16.06 3.47 -6.15
CA PHE A 89 -16.49 3.68 -4.77
C PHE A 89 -17.92 3.16 -4.51
N VAL A 90 -18.87 3.50 -5.39
CA VAL A 90 -20.25 2.99 -5.30
C VAL A 90 -20.27 1.47 -5.42
N LEU A 91 -19.58 0.90 -6.41
CA LEU A 91 -19.51 -0.55 -6.61
C LEU A 91 -18.89 -1.27 -5.40
N TRP A 92 -17.95 -0.63 -4.70
CA TRP A 92 -17.29 -1.21 -3.53
C TRP A 92 -18.21 -1.25 -2.29
N ILE A 93 -19.01 -0.21 -2.06
CA ILE A 93 -19.87 -0.10 -0.87
C ILE A 93 -21.25 -0.72 -1.10
N ALA A 94 -21.78 -0.64 -2.33
CA ALA A 94 -23.11 -1.09 -2.70
C ALA A 94 -23.43 -2.53 -2.25
N PRO A 95 -22.56 -3.55 -2.44
CA PRO A 95 -22.87 -4.93 -2.07
C PRO A 95 -23.23 -5.09 -0.60
N GLN A 96 -22.60 -4.34 0.31
CA GLN A 96 -22.91 -4.44 1.73
C GLN A 96 -24.37 -4.02 2.02
N GLN A 97 -24.87 -3.00 1.33
CA GLN A 97 -26.24 -2.50 1.47
C GLN A 97 -27.24 -3.41 0.73
N PHE A 98 -26.93 -3.82 -0.50
CA PHE A 98 -27.86 -4.62 -1.32
C PHE A 98 -28.03 -6.05 -0.81
N PHE A 99 -26.96 -6.68 -0.34
CA PHE A 99 -27.00 -8.06 0.16
C PHE A 99 -27.22 -8.16 1.67
N HIS A 100 -27.45 -7.04 2.36
CA HIS A 100 -27.69 -6.99 3.80
C HIS A 100 -26.60 -7.72 4.61
N PHE A 101 -25.34 -7.57 4.20
CA PHE A 101 -24.23 -8.20 4.91
C PHE A 101 -24.08 -7.61 6.33
N PRO A 102 -23.72 -8.44 7.32
CA PRO A 102 -23.55 -7.97 8.69
C PRO A 102 -22.48 -6.90 8.80
N ALA A 103 -22.65 -5.99 9.76
CA ALA A 103 -21.69 -4.93 10.02
C ALA A 103 -20.31 -5.52 10.39
N ARG A 104 -19.26 -5.04 9.71
CA ARG A 104 -17.88 -5.45 10.00
C ARG A 104 -17.34 -4.61 11.17
N LEU A 105 -17.70 -5.02 12.39
CA LEU A 105 -17.29 -4.34 13.63
C LEU A 105 -15.86 -4.70 14.09
N VAL A 106 -15.29 -5.76 13.52
CA VAL A 106 -13.94 -6.20 13.84
C VAL A 106 -12.95 -5.47 12.93
N GLY A 107 -12.10 -4.65 13.54
CA GLY A 107 -11.04 -3.93 12.88
C GLY A 107 -9.99 -3.47 13.89
N PHE A 108 -9.04 -2.68 13.39
CA PHE A 108 -8.11 -1.98 14.26
C PHE A 108 -8.86 -1.00 15.17
N ASN A 109 -8.58 -1.06 16.46
CA ASN A 109 -9.18 -0.19 17.45
C ASN A 109 -8.12 0.79 18.01
N PRO A 110 -8.17 2.10 17.69
CA PRO A 110 -7.22 3.07 18.23
C PRO A 110 -7.42 3.32 19.74
N ASP A 111 -8.58 2.99 20.30
CA ASP A 111 -8.93 3.29 21.70
C ASP A 111 -8.10 2.48 22.70
N THR A 112 -7.39 1.44 22.26
CA THR A 112 -6.41 0.73 23.09
C THR A 112 -5.24 1.63 23.51
N LEU A 113 -5.00 2.72 22.78
CA LEU A 113 -3.97 3.73 23.10
C LEU A 113 -4.56 4.99 23.72
N SER A 114 -5.86 5.01 24.09
CA SER A 114 -6.53 6.17 24.69
C SER A 114 -5.84 6.69 25.96
N ALA A 115 -5.13 5.83 26.69
CA ALA A 115 -4.34 6.21 27.86
C ALA A 115 -3.18 7.18 27.54
N SER A 116 -2.72 7.23 26.29
CA SER A 116 -1.70 8.16 25.81
C SER A 116 -2.21 8.93 24.59
N PRO A 117 -2.66 10.18 24.77
CA PRO A 117 -3.14 11.01 23.67
C PRO A 117 -2.13 11.12 22.53
N ALA A 118 -0.83 11.22 22.85
CA ALA A 118 0.22 11.29 21.85
C ALA A 118 0.27 10.00 21.00
N ALA A 119 0.30 8.81 21.62
CA ALA A 119 0.35 7.55 20.88
C ALA A 119 -0.91 7.31 20.01
N TYR A 120 -2.07 7.69 20.53
CA TYR A 120 -3.34 7.66 19.79
C TYR A 120 -3.27 8.48 18.50
N TRP A 121 -2.93 9.77 18.60
CA TRP A 121 -2.88 10.68 17.45
C TRP A 121 -1.76 10.32 16.49
N THR A 122 -0.57 9.96 16.99
CA THR A 122 0.54 9.52 16.14
C THR A 122 0.14 8.31 15.30
N THR A 123 -0.52 7.32 15.89
CA THR A 123 -0.93 6.12 15.14
C THR A 123 -1.98 6.45 14.09
N LEU A 124 -2.95 7.31 14.44
CA LEU A 124 -4.00 7.71 13.52
C LEU A 124 -3.43 8.49 12.31
N ILE A 125 -2.54 9.45 12.57
CA ILE A 125 -1.89 10.27 11.54
C ILE A 125 -1.02 9.40 10.63
N LEU A 126 -0.15 8.57 11.20
CA LEU A 126 0.73 7.70 10.41
C LEU A 126 -0.06 6.71 9.56
N ARG A 127 -1.15 6.17 10.10
CA ARG A 127 -2.04 5.31 9.35
C ARG A 127 -2.75 6.05 8.22
N PHE A 128 -3.22 7.26 8.47
CA PHE A 128 -3.87 8.09 7.46
C PHE A 128 -2.91 8.41 6.31
N ILE A 129 -1.70 8.87 6.63
CA ILE A 129 -0.62 9.10 5.65
C ILE A 129 -0.34 7.84 4.84
N ARG A 130 -0.26 6.69 5.50
CA ARG A 130 -0.04 5.41 4.81
C ARG A 130 -1.12 5.14 3.77
N LEU A 131 -2.40 5.26 4.15
CA LEU A 131 -3.54 4.91 3.30
C LEU A 131 -3.75 5.90 2.15
N VAL A 132 -3.46 7.19 2.38
CA VAL A 132 -3.76 8.26 1.40
C VAL A 132 -2.57 8.58 0.50
N ILE A 133 -1.34 8.41 1.00
CA ILE A 133 -0.12 8.81 0.29
C ILE A 133 0.69 7.58 -0.10
N VAL A 134 1.13 6.80 0.88
CA VAL A 134 2.13 5.75 0.63
C VAL A 134 1.55 4.61 -0.21
N VAL A 135 0.39 4.07 0.18
CA VAL A 135 -0.24 2.94 -0.52
C VAL A 135 -0.59 3.29 -1.97
N PRO A 136 -1.30 4.40 -2.28
CA PRO A 136 -1.62 4.72 -3.66
C PRO A 136 -0.38 4.97 -4.52
N LEU A 137 0.69 5.55 -3.96
CA LEU A 137 1.95 5.73 -4.69
C LEU A 137 2.63 4.39 -4.99
N VAL A 138 2.73 3.50 -4.01
CA VAL A 138 3.29 2.15 -4.20
C VAL A 138 2.50 1.38 -5.25
N GLU A 139 1.17 1.44 -5.18
CA GLU A 139 0.29 0.81 -6.15
C GLU A 139 0.48 1.38 -7.55
N GLU A 140 0.38 2.69 -7.74
CA GLU A 140 0.46 3.32 -9.06
C GLU A 140 1.80 3.01 -9.76
N ILE A 141 2.91 3.12 -9.02
CA ILE A 141 4.26 2.83 -9.52
C ILE A 141 4.39 1.35 -9.90
N PHE A 142 3.90 0.44 -9.07
CA PHE A 142 3.94 -0.99 -9.36
C PHE A 142 3.05 -1.37 -10.55
N TRP A 143 1.78 -0.96 -10.54
CA TRP A 143 0.81 -1.33 -11.57
C TRP A 143 1.18 -0.71 -12.92
N ARG A 144 1.35 0.62 -13.00
CA ARG A 144 1.62 1.28 -14.28
C ARG A 144 3.08 1.24 -14.69
N GLY A 145 3.98 1.45 -13.74
CA GLY A 145 5.40 1.54 -14.02
C GLY A 145 6.03 0.18 -14.31
N PHE A 146 5.52 -0.89 -13.72
CA PHE A 146 6.05 -2.23 -13.91
C PHE A 146 5.06 -3.23 -14.52
N LEU A 147 3.95 -3.54 -13.84
CA LEU A 147 3.15 -4.71 -14.19
C LEU A 147 2.46 -4.59 -15.55
N LEU A 148 1.84 -3.45 -15.85
CA LEU A 148 1.17 -3.24 -17.14
C LEU A 148 2.16 -3.32 -18.30
N ARG A 149 3.34 -2.69 -18.18
CA ARG A 149 4.40 -2.75 -19.20
C ARG A 149 4.93 -4.17 -19.39
N TYR A 150 5.11 -4.89 -18.28
CA TYR A 150 5.52 -6.28 -18.28
C TYR A 150 4.50 -7.19 -19.01
N LEU A 151 3.20 -7.01 -18.75
CA LEU A 151 2.14 -7.80 -19.37
C LEU A 151 1.91 -7.46 -20.86
N ILE A 152 2.07 -6.18 -21.24
CA ILE A 152 1.81 -5.68 -22.60
C ILE A 152 3.03 -5.90 -23.53
N SER A 153 4.15 -6.44 -23.02
CA SER A 153 5.41 -6.64 -23.76
C SER A 153 6.03 -5.36 -24.33
N GLU A 154 5.67 -4.21 -23.76
CA GLU A 154 6.28 -2.93 -24.09
C GLU A 154 7.64 -2.87 -23.38
N ARG A 155 8.72 -3.20 -24.10
CA ARG A 155 10.09 -3.20 -23.58
C ARG A 155 10.57 -1.81 -23.18
#